data_AF-A0A535Z201-F1
#
_entry.id   AF-A0A535Z201-F1
#
_cell.length_a   1.000
_cell.length_b   1.000
_cell.length_c   1.000
_cell.angle_alpha   90.00
_cell.angle_beta   90.00
_cell.angle_gamma   90.00
#
_symmetry.space_group_name_H-M   'P 1'
#
loop_
_entity.id
_entity.type
_entity.pdbx_description
1 polymer ?
#
loop_
_entity_poly.entity_id
_entity_poly.type
_entity_poly.pdbx_seq_one_letter_code
_entity_poly.pdbx_strand_id
1 'polypeptide(L)'
;MCSSSAPTTFSPSRSARAPCRRGSRRCSAAAGISGPPPIDARVRFIDAYVLRGDPRRPEVLVLRRGPGGRNAGAWETVHGSVEPGERPEQAALRELREETGLAPLRLYNASRVEAFYQHRNG
;
A
#
# COMPACT_ATOMS: atom_id res chain seq x y z
N MET A 1 -9.19 -33.27 -30.20
CA MET A 1 -8.30 -32.40 -31.00
C MET A 1 -7.58 -31.47 -30.04
N CYS A 2 -6.34 -31.79 -29.72
CA CYS A 2 -5.51 -31.11 -28.75
C CYS A 2 -4.63 -30.11 -29.52
N SER A 3 -4.90 -28.81 -29.42
CA SER A 3 -4.00 -27.79 -30.00
C SER A 3 -3.07 -27.29 -28.92
N SER A 4 -1.86 -27.85 -28.94
CA SER A 4 -0.69 -27.43 -28.18
C SER A 4 -0.11 -26.18 -28.85
N SER A 5 -0.13 -25.03 -28.17
CA SER A 5 0.59 -23.83 -28.59
C SER A 5 1.88 -23.72 -27.77
N ALA A 6 3.02 -23.82 -28.47
CA ALA A 6 4.37 -23.73 -27.91
C ALA A 6 4.66 -22.31 -27.34
N PRO A 7 5.61 -22.19 -26.38
CA PRO A 7 5.93 -20.91 -25.77
C PRO A 7 6.76 -20.02 -26.70
N THR A 8 6.28 -18.79 -26.93
CA THR A 8 7.06 -17.75 -27.60
C THR A 8 8.27 -17.38 -26.74
N THR A 9 9.46 -17.73 -27.22
CA THR A 9 10.72 -17.34 -26.60
C THR A 9 10.93 -15.84 -26.78
N PHE A 10 10.90 -15.08 -25.69
CA PHE A 10 11.27 -13.66 -25.68
C PHE A 10 12.80 -13.54 -25.85
N SER A 11 13.23 -13.12 -27.03
CA SER A 11 14.64 -12.85 -27.33
C SER A 11 14.96 -11.39 -26.95
N PRO A 12 15.84 -11.12 -25.97
CA PRO A 12 16.23 -9.75 -25.68
C PRO A 12 17.19 -9.28 -26.78
N SER A 13 16.74 -8.34 -27.62
CA SER A 13 17.64 -7.67 -28.55
C SER A 13 18.71 -6.93 -27.72
N ARG A 14 19.97 -7.37 -27.86
CA ARG A 14 21.14 -6.66 -27.36
C ARG A 14 21.23 -5.33 -28.10
N SER A 15 20.65 -4.28 -27.53
CA SER A 15 20.96 -2.91 -27.91
C SER A 15 22.41 -2.63 -27.55
N ALA A 16 23.27 -2.49 -28.56
CA ALA A 16 24.66 -2.13 -28.40
C ALA A 16 24.76 -0.77 -27.70
N ARG A 17 25.35 -0.72 -26.50
CA ARG A 17 25.71 0.53 -25.83
C ARG A 17 26.80 1.22 -26.65
N ALA A 18 26.46 2.30 -27.33
CA ALA A 18 27.45 3.26 -27.80
C ALA A 18 28.11 3.97 -26.59
N PRO A 19 29.44 4.16 -26.56
CA PRO A 19 30.09 4.89 -25.48
C PRO A 19 29.78 6.38 -25.62
N CYS A 20 28.95 6.91 -24.72
CA CYS A 20 28.66 8.34 -24.68
C CYS A 20 29.90 9.09 -24.17
N ARG A 21 30.47 9.92 -25.04
CA ARG A 21 31.68 10.72 -24.81
C ARG A 21 31.46 11.69 -23.64
N ARG A 22 32.44 11.73 -22.72
CA ARG A 22 32.55 12.68 -21.62
C ARG A 22 32.76 14.08 -22.21
N GLY A 23 31.68 14.83 -22.40
CA GLY A 23 31.69 16.20 -22.93
C GLY A 23 30.57 17.00 -22.29
N SER A 24 30.95 18.11 -21.64
CA SER A 24 30.12 18.98 -20.82
C SER A 24 28.78 19.38 -21.47
N ARG A 25 27.69 18.81 -20.99
CA ARG A 25 26.41 19.53 -20.91
C ARG A 25 26.12 19.70 -19.44
N ARG A 26 26.34 20.91 -18.91
CA ARG A 26 25.75 21.29 -17.62
C ARG A 26 24.24 21.13 -17.81
N CYS A 27 23.66 20.11 -17.19
CA CYS A 27 22.25 20.18 -16.85
C CYS A 27 22.12 21.45 -16.01
N SER A 28 21.52 22.50 -16.57
CA SER A 28 21.00 23.57 -15.74
C SER A 28 20.04 22.89 -14.77
N ALA A 29 20.33 22.95 -13.48
CA ALA A 29 19.38 22.51 -12.47
C ALA A 29 18.11 23.31 -12.75
N ALA A 30 17.04 22.62 -13.16
CA ALA A 30 15.73 23.24 -13.25
C ALA A 30 15.48 23.93 -11.91
N ALA A 31 15.24 25.25 -11.97
CA ALA A 31 14.90 26.05 -10.81
C ALA A 31 13.85 25.29 -10.00
N GLY A 32 14.23 24.90 -8.78
CA GLY A 32 13.38 24.08 -7.93
C GLY A 32 12.06 24.80 -7.72
N ILE A 33 10.97 24.19 -8.19
CA ILE A 33 9.64 24.60 -7.77
C ILE A 33 9.61 24.35 -6.26
N SER A 34 9.73 25.40 -5.46
CA SER A 34 9.53 25.28 -4.02
C SER A 34 8.05 25.02 -3.80
N GLY A 35 7.69 23.73 -3.71
CA GLY A 35 6.39 23.35 -3.19
C GLY A 35 6.20 23.91 -1.77
N PRO A 36 4.95 23.95 -1.27
CA PRO A 36 4.72 24.28 0.14
C PRO A 36 5.61 23.40 1.04
N PRO A 37 6.02 23.90 2.21
CA PRO A 37 6.83 23.11 3.13
C PRO A 37 6.15 21.76 3.39
N PRO A 38 6.90 20.65 3.42
CA PRO A 38 6.31 19.33 3.61
C PRO A 38 5.54 19.32 4.92
N ILE A 39 4.26 18.93 4.84
CA ILE A 39 3.44 18.69 6.03
C ILE A 39 4.04 17.47 6.74
N ASP A 40 4.41 17.61 8.02
CA ASP A 40 4.82 16.48 8.87
C ASP A 40 3.60 15.58 9.11
N ALA A 41 3.41 14.59 8.23
CA ALA A 41 2.33 13.63 8.33
C ALA A 41 2.79 12.44 9.20
N ARG A 42 2.01 12.15 10.26
CA ARG A 42 2.26 11.00 11.14
C ARG A 42 1.26 9.91 10.86
N VAL A 43 1.73 8.69 10.66
CA VAL A 43 0.87 7.51 10.58
C VAL A 43 0.52 7.08 12.01
N ARG A 44 -0.77 7.08 12.33
CA ARG A 44 -1.28 6.67 13.65
C ARG A 44 -2.11 5.41 13.61
N PHE A 45 -2.77 5.16 12.49
CA PHE A 45 -3.69 4.04 12.30
C PHE A 45 -3.47 3.38 10.95
N ILE A 46 -3.93 2.15 10.84
CA ILE A 46 -4.07 1.41 9.59
C ILE A 46 -5.54 1.05 9.38
N ASP A 47 -5.90 0.94 8.10
CA ASP A 47 -7.09 0.26 7.64
C ASP A 47 -6.64 -0.79 6.62
N ALA A 48 -7.07 -2.04 6.82
CA ALA A 48 -6.73 -3.16 5.95
C ALA A 48 -7.98 -3.73 5.27
N TYR A 49 -8.04 -3.56 3.95
CA TYR A 49 -9.05 -4.17 3.10
C TYR A 49 -8.60 -5.58 2.71
N VAL A 50 -9.14 -6.58 3.40
CA VAL A 50 -8.83 -7.99 3.11
C VAL A 50 -9.71 -8.46 1.97
N LEU A 51 -9.07 -8.86 0.88
CA LEU A 51 -9.73 -9.32 -0.34
C LEU A 51 -9.61 -10.83 -0.50
N ARG A 52 -10.68 -11.47 -0.97
CA ARG A 52 -10.66 -12.87 -1.44
C ARG A 52 -11.47 -13.04 -2.71
N GLY A 53 -11.27 -14.16 -3.40
CA GLY A 53 -12.05 -14.54 -4.58
C GLY A 53 -11.45 -14.09 -5.90
N ASP A 54 -12.29 -14.03 -6.94
CA ASP A 54 -11.89 -13.67 -8.31
C ASP A 54 -11.45 -12.18 -8.35
N PRO A 55 -10.30 -11.84 -8.94
CA PRO A 55 -9.86 -10.45 -9.07
C PRO A 55 -10.84 -9.50 -9.79
N ARG A 56 -11.74 -10.03 -10.62
CA ARG A 56 -12.81 -9.27 -11.30
C ARG A 56 -14.04 -9.07 -10.43
N ARG A 57 -14.20 -9.85 -9.36
CA ARG A 57 -15.30 -9.78 -8.40
C ARG A 57 -14.77 -10.08 -7.00
N PRO A 58 -13.92 -9.21 -6.45
CA PRO A 58 -13.34 -9.43 -5.14
C PRO A 58 -14.42 -9.30 -4.07
N GLU A 59 -14.34 -10.17 -3.07
CA GLU A 59 -15.10 -10.02 -1.83
C GLU A 59 -14.21 -9.35 -0.79
N VAL A 60 -14.80 -8.44 -0.01
CA VAL A 60 -14.11 -7.71 1.05
C VAL A 60 -14.59 -8.23 2.40
N LEU A 61 -13.65 -8.55 3.29
CA LEU A 61 -13.99 -8.83 4.69
C LEU A 61 -14.34 -7.52 5.39
N VAL A 62 -15.49 -7.51 6.06
CA VAL A 62 -15.91 -6.43 6.95
C VAL A 62 -16.25 -7.02 8.32
N LEU A 63 -15.91 -6.29 9.37
CA LEU A 63 -16.14 -6.65 10.77
C LEU A 63 -17.26 -5.81 11.33
N ARG A 64 -18.04 -6.38 12.26
CA ARG A 64 -19.08 -5.64 12.99
C ARG A 64 -18.63 -5.40 14.41
N ARG A 65 -18.58 -4.13 14.81
CA ARG A 65 -18.11 -3.71 16.14
C ARG A 65 -18.97 -4.32 17.25
N GLY A 66 -18.30 -4.89 18.24
CA GLY A 66 -18.93 -5.44 19.44
C GLY A 66 -19.68 -4.40 20.28
N PRO A 67 -20.53 -4.84 21.21
CA PRO A 67 -21.22 -3.94 22.14
C PRO A 67 -20.23 -3.30 23.14
N GLY A 68 -20.61 -2.14 23.70
CA GLY A 68 -19.87 -1.50 24.81
C GLY A 68 -18.71 -0.59 24.41
N GLY A 69 -18.36 -0.53 23.13
CA GLY A 69 -17.35 0.40 22.60
C GLY A 69 -17.95 1.61 21.88
N ARG A 70 -17.08 2.50 21.39
CA ARG A 70 -17.49 3.56 20.44
C ARG A 70 -18.07 2.92 19.18
N ASN A 71 -19.15 3.51 18.65
CA ASN A 71 -19.82 3.09 17.41
C ASN A 71 -20.22 1.59 17.40
N ALA A 72 -20.72 1.07 18.51
CA ALA A 72 -21.18 -0.31 18.61
C ALA A 72 -22.14 -0.69 17.48
N GLY A 73 -21.94 -1.87 16.89
CA GLY A 73 -22.76 -2.39 15.80
C GLY A 73 -22.46 -1.82 14.41
N ALA A 74 -21.59 -0.81 14.28
CA ALA A 74 -21.12 -0.32 12.98
C ALA A 74 -20.25 -1.37 12.28
N TRP A 75 -20.20 -1.28 10.95
CA TRP A 75 -19.32 -2.09 10.11
C TRP A 75 -18.03 -1.35 9.81
N GLU A 76 -16.92 -2.05 9.85
CA GLU A 76 -15.58 -1.53 9.60
C GLU A 76 -14.71 -2.53 8.85
N THR A 77 -13.60 -2.04 8.32
CA THR A 77 -12.49 -2.90 7.89
C THR A 77 -11.69 -3.36 9.10
N VAL A 78 -10.74 -4.26 8.89
CA VAL A 78 -9.69 -4.48 9.90
C VAL A 78 -9.00 -3.14 10.12
N HIS A 79 -8.95 -2.70 11.38
CA HIS A 79 -8.52 -1.36 11.74
C HIS A 79 -7.73 -1.41 13.03
N GLY A 80 -6.68 -0.60 13.14
CA GLY A 80 -5.99 -0.51 14.41
C GLY A 80 -4.94 0.57 14.48
N SER A 81 -4.42 0.76 15.69
CA SER A 81 -3.37 1.75 15.95
C SER A 81 -2.01 1.17 15.61
N VAL A 82 -1.12 2.01 15.09
CA VAL A 82 0.30 1.67 14.99
C VAL A 82 0.94 1.88 16.35
N GLU A 83 1.57 0.84 16.88
CA GLU A 83 2.24 0.89 18.19
C GLU A 83 3.62 1.59 18.12
N PRO A 84 4.15 2.09 19.25
CA PRO A 84 5.48 2.70 19.28
C PRO A 84 6.57 1.74 18.76
N GLY A 85 7.31 2.19 17.74
CA GLY A 85 8.37 1.39 17.11
C GLY A 85 7.89 0.39 16.06
N GLU A 86 6.57 0.27 15.88
CA GLU A 86 5.95 -0.58 14.87
C GLU A 86 5.89 0.15 13.52
N ARG A 87 6.22 -0.54 12.41
CA ARG A 87 5.95 -0.02 11.06
C ARG A 87 4.48 -0.29 10.69
N PRO A 88 3.84 0.56 9.87
CA PRO A 88 2.42 0.39 9.54
C PRO A 88 2.06 -0.99 8.97
N GLU A 89 2.92 -1.60 8.15
CA GLU A 89 2.68 -2.94 7.63
C GLU A 89 2.76 -4.03 8.69
N GLN A 90 3.50 -3.82 9.78
CA GLN A 90 3.55 -4.75 10.91
C GLN A 90 2.25 -4.65 11.71
N ALA A 91 1.76 -3.42 11.96
CA ALA A 91 0.47 -3.16 12.59
C ALA A 91 -0.66 -3.84 11.81
N ALA A 92 -0.68 -3.66 10.48
CA ALA A 92 -1.71 -4.28 9.65
C ALA A 92 -1.74 -5.81 9.74
N LEU A 93 -0.57 -6.46 9.84
CA LEU A 93 -0.48 -7.92 10.00
C LEU A 93 -0.92 -8.37 11.40
N ARG A 94 -0.53 -7.63 12.44
CA ARG A 94 -0.92 -7.89 13.83
C ARG A 94 -2.43 -7.77 14.02
N GLU A 95 -3.01 -6.62 13.64
CA GLU A 95 -4.45 -6.34 13.77
C GLU A 95 -5.28 -7.37 12.98
N LEU A 96 -4.89 -7.70 11.74
CA LEU A 96 -5.55 -8.75 10.97
C LEU A 96 -5.57 -10.09 11.71
N ARG A 97 -4.46 -10.45 12.35
CA ARG A 97 -4.37 -11.71 13.08
C ARG A 97 -5.19 -11.68 14.36
N GLU A 98 -5.16 -10.58 15.11
CA GLU A 98 -5.88 -10.42 16.38
C GLU A 98 -7.41 -10.40 16.19
N GLU A 99 -7.90 -9.64 15.21
CA GLU A 99 -9.33 -9.44 15.01
C GLU A 99 -10.01 -10.60 14.25
N THR A 100 -9.25 -11.32 13.42
CA THR A 100 -9.84 -12.31 12.49
C THR A 100 -9.21 -13.70 12.58
N GLY A 101 -8.03 -13.82 13.18
CA GLY A 101 -7.26 -15.06 13.14
C GLY A 101 -6.66 -15.38 11.77
N LEU A 102 -6.71 -14.48 10.78
CA LEU A 102 -6.19 -14.75 9.43
C LEU A 102 -4.75 -14.27 9.25
N ALA A 103 -4.09 -14.76 8.20
CA ALA A 103 -2.82 -14.24 7.69
C ALA A 103 -2.94 -14.06 6.17
N PRO A 104 -2.48 -12.93 5.60
CA PRO A 104 -2.66 -12.66 4.18
C PRO A 104 -1.58 -13.39 3.36
N LEU A 105 -1.93 -13.80 2.15
CA LEU A 105 -0.96 -14.37 1.20
C LEU A 105 -0.01 -13.29 0.66
N ARG A 106 -0.50 -12.06 0.53
CA ARG A 106 0.23 -10.89 0.02
C ARG A 106 -0.32 -9.64 0.70
N LEU A 107 0.56 -8.67 0.96
CA LEU A 107 0.22 -7.38 1.54
C LEU A 107 0.74 -6.26 0.64
N TYR A 108 -0.08 -5.26 0.41
CA TYR A 108 0.23 -4.11 -0.44
C TYR A 108 -0.18 -2.83 0.28
N ASN A 109 0.53 -1.75 -0.02
CA ASN A 109 0.11 -0.41 0.38
C ASN A 109 -0.89 0.13 -0.65
N ALA A 110 -1.98 0.73 -0.17
CA ALA A 110 -2.92 1.43 -1.06
C ALA A 110 -2.27 2.71 -1.59
N SER A 111 -2.48 3.02 -2.87
CA SER A 111 -1.88 4.22 -3.50
C SER A 111 -2.33 5.55 -2.89
N ARG A 112 -3.34 5.52 -2.02
CA ARG A 112 -3.90 6.67 -1.31
C ARG A 112 -3.94 6.37 0.18
N VAL A 113 -3.48 7.34 0.95
CA VAL A 113 -3.65 7.38 2.40
C VAL A 113 -4.75 8.37 2.71
N GLU A 114 -5.69 7.98 3.58
CA GLU A 114 -6.64 8.91 4.16
C GLU A 114 -5.89 9.80 5.15
N ALA A 115 -5.93 11.12 4.90
CA ALA A 115 -5.28 12.11 5.73
C ALA A 115 -6.35 12.95 6.42
N PHE A 116 -6.27 13.05 7.74
CA PHE A 116 -7.18 13.86 8.54
C PHE A 116 -6.40 14.74 9.50
N TYR A 117 -6.98 15.90 9.82
CA TYR A 117 -6.40 16.82 10.79
C TYR A 117 -6.89 16.48 12.19
N GLN A 118 -5.96 16.11 13.07
CA GLN A 118 -6.25 15.92 14.48
C GLN A 118 -5.83 17.16 15.27
N HIS A 119 -6.80 18.00 15.64
CA HIS A 119 -6.55 19.27 16.35
C HIS A 119 -5.98 19.10 17.78
N ARG A 120 -5.90 17.87 18.28
CA ARG A 120 -5.37 17.51 19.59
C ARG A 120 -4.55 16.23 19.47
N ASN A 121 -3.33 16.25 19.99
CA ASN A 121 -2.56 15.03 20.17
C ASN A 121 -3.23 14.23 21.30
N GLY A 122 -3.90 13.15 20.92
CA GLY A 122 -4.25 12.06 21.84
C GLY A 122 -3.04 11.18 22.08
#